data_AF-A0A1V5N755-F1
#
_entry.id   AF-A0A1V5N755-F1
#
_cell.length_a   1.000
_cell.length_b   1.000
_cell.length_c   1.000
_cell.angle_alpha   90.00
_cell.angle_beta   90.00
_cell.angle_gamma   90.00
#
_symmetry.space_group_name_H-M   'P 1'
#
loop_
_entity.id
_entity.type
_entity.pdbx_description
1 polymer ?
#
loop_
_entity_poly.entity_id
_entity_poly.type
_entity_poly.pdbx_seq_one_letter_code
_entity_poly.pdbx_strand_id
1 'polypeptide(L)'
;MTEIISADWWQRYEDKELAAEGPNVMGIVPVVHIQNVAQPLYYEGISDVESLIPLQDELNTRLSDRASRITFQAFKMYLAKGIEGVEKRAVSPGRMWCTDNTEASIEQFGGDSSSPSEESHISEIREALDKSSGVTPVAAGVLKEKIGNLTSAVALRMTLMGMLAKTERKHYAYGQGLKEIAAMVMHVLDATKIYPSKKEERVFDVIFPSALPENMLEKLNEAKLKQEIGVPKEQVLRELGYEIKE
;
A
#
# COMPACT_ATOMS: atom_id res chain seq x y z
N MET A 1 24.75 15.65 -9.29
CA MET A 1 24.70 15.20 -10.69
C MET A 1 23.30 15.42 -11.23
N THR A 2 23.17 16.06 -12.39
CA THR A 2 21.89 16.34 -13.07
C THR A 2 22.03 15.98 -14.53
N GLU A 3 21.11 15.18 -15.07
CA GLU A 3 21.09 14.82 -16.49
C GLU A 3 19.88 15.43 -17.17
N ILE A 4 20.08 16.03 -18.34
CA ILE A 4 19.04 16.56 -19.21
C ILE A 4 19.06 15.74 -20.48
N ILE A 5 17.96 15.08 -20.81
CA ILE A 5 17.85 14.22 -21.99
C ILE A 5 16.67 14.70 -22.82
N SER A 6 16.94 15.06 -24.07
CA SER A 6 15.94 15.35 -25.09
C SER A 6 15.98 14.26 -26.17
N ALA A 7 15.07 14.31 -27.14
CA ALA A 7 15.08 13.35 -28.25
C ALA A 7 16.38 13.41 -29.07
N ASP A 8 16.98 14.60 -29.21
CA ASP A 8 18.10 14.85 -30.12
C ASP A 8 19.45 15.06 -29.41
N TRP A 9 19.44 15.47 -28.14
CA TRP A 9 20.64 15.86 -27.40
C TRP A 9 20.56 15.48 -25.91
N TRP A 10 21.70 15.24 -25.27
CA TRP A 10 21.79 15.02 -23.83
C TRP A 10 22.93 15.85 -23.21
N GLN A 11 22.77 16.21 -21.93
CA GLN A 11 23.75 16.93 -21.13
C GLN A 11 23.83 16.34 -19.73
N ARG A 12 25.03 16.33 -19.14
CA ARG A 12 25.31 15.92 -17.78
C ARG A 12 26.04 17.02 -17.04
N TYR A 13 25.49 17.41 -15.90
CA TYR A 13 26.03 18.42 -15.00
C TYR A 13 26.53 17.78 -13.71
N GLU A 14 27.74 18.14 -13.30
CA GLU A 14 28.35 17.77 -12.03
C GLU A 14 28.68 19.05 -11.27
N ASP A 15 28.23 19.16 -10.02
CA ASP A 15 28.40 20.38 -9.21
C ASP A 15 27.98 21.69 -9.90
N LYS A 16 26.93 21.61 -10.73
CA LYS A 16 26.37 22.69 -11.57
C LYS A 16 27.26 23.11 -12.75
N GLU A 17 28.34 22.41 -13.04
CA GLU A 17 29.16 22.59 -14.23
C GLU A 17 28.83 21.54 -15.28
N LEU A 18 28.90 21.92 -16.57
CA LEU A 18 28.68 21.00 -17.68
C LEU A 18 29.86 20.03 -17.78
N ALA A 19 29.64 18.77 -17.42
CA ALA A 19 30.67 17.73 -17.42
C ALA A 19 30.74 16.99 -18.76
N ALA A 20 29.60 16.76 -19.41
CA ALA A 20 29.53 16.10 -20.71
C ALA A 20 28.25 16.46 -21.47
N GLU A 21 28.30 16.42 -22.80
CA GLU A 21 27.13 16.51 -23.66
C GLU A 21 27.36 15.81 -24.99
N GLY A 22 26.27 15.55 -25.72
CA GLY A 22 26.35 15.02 -27.06
C GLY A 22 24.99 14.73 -27.69
N PRO A 23 24.99 14.28 -28.96
CA PRO A 23 23.76 13.87 -29.62
C PRO A 23 23.18 12.64 -28.92
N ASN A 24 21.84 12.60 -28.79
CA ASN A 24 21.14 11.45 -28.28
C ASN A 24 21.03 10.38 -29.38
N VAL A 25 21.85 9.33 -29.27
CA VAL A 25 21.86 8.21 -30.22
C VAL A 25 20.54 7.44 -30.27
N MET A 26 19.70 7.56 -29.23
CA MET A 26 18.41 6.88 -29.17
C MET A 26 17.36 7.59 -30.02
N GLY A 27 17.51 8.89 -30.33
CA GLY A 27 16.50 9.66 -31.07
C GLY A 27 15.14 9.79 -30.37
N ILE A 28 15.06 9.38 -29.10
CA ILE A 28 13.85 9.41 -28.27
C ILE A 28 14.23 9.73 -26.81
N VAL A 29 13.27 10.24 -26.04
CA VAL A 29 13.41 10.36 -24.59
C VAL A 29 13.12 8.99 -23.96
N PRO A 30 14.04 8.39 -23.18
CA PRO A 30 13.90 7.03 -22.66
C PRO A 30 12.99 6.98 -21.42
N VAL A 31 11.75 7.44 -21.58
CA VAL A 31 10.73 7.48 -20.52
C VAL A 31 9.46 6.83 -21.05
N VAL A 32 8.96 5.85 -20.30
CA VAL A 32 7.63 5.27 -20.51
C VAL A 32 6.72 5.77 -19.41
N HIS A 33 5.64 6.43 -19.79
CA HIS A 33 4.66 6.94 -18.85
C HIS A 33 3.60 5.88 -18.57
N ILE A 34 3.39 5.56 -17.29
CA ILE A 34 2.38 4.60 -16.85
C ILE A 34 1.47 5.29 -15.85
N GLN A 35 0.21 5.49 -16.22
CA GLN A 35 -0.79 6.01 -15.31
C GLN A 35 -1.12 4.96 -14.23
N ASN A 36 -1.13 5.38 -12.97
CA ASN A 36 -1.47 4.51 -11.86
C ASN A 36 -2.87 3.90 -12.04
N VAL A 37 -3.88 4.75 -12.21
CA VAL A 37 -5.20 4.37 -12.72
C VAL A 37 -5.46 5.24 -13.93
N ALA A 38 -5.84 4.61 -15.04
CA ALA A 38 -6.02 5.31 -16.30
C ALA A 38 -7.13 6.36 -16.21
N GLN A 39 -6.85 7.58 -16.65
CA GLN A 39 -7.79 8.69 -16.66
C GLN A 39 -7.82 9.34 -18.05
N PRO A 40 -8.95 9.30 -18.78
CA PRO A 40 -9.06 9.89 -20.10
C PRO A 40 -8.84 11.40 -20.06
N LEU A 41 -8.10 11.93 -21.05
CA LEU A 41 -7.84 13.38 -21.23
C LEU A 41 -6.96 14.04 -20.14
N TYR A 42 -6.37 13.25 -19.24
CA TYR A 42 -5.40 13.73 -18.27
C TYR A 42 -4.05 13.07 -18.53
N TYR A 43 -2.97 13.80 -18.23
CA TYR A 43 -1.62 13.23 -18.31
C TYR A 43 -1.37 12.34 -17.09
N GLU A 44 -1.65 12.85 -15.90
CA GLU A 44 -1.62 12.13 -14.64
C GLU A 44 -2.70 11.05 -14.55
N GLY A 45 -2.44 10.04 -13.72
CA GLY A 45 -3.44 9.03 -13.36
C GLY A 45 -4.04 9.31 -11.99
N ILE A 46 -5.10 8.57 -11.65
CA ILE A 46 -5.73 8.69 -10.33
C ILE A 46 -4.91 7.93 -9.28
N SER A 47 -4.67 8.56 -8.13
CA SER A 47 -4.01 7.96 -6.98
C SER A 47 -4.96 7.01 -6.22
N ASP A 48 -4.46 5.86 -5.79
CA ASP A 48 -5.22 4.92 -4.96
C ASP A 48 -5.41 5.38 -3.51
N VAL A 49 -4.60 6.35 -3.08
CA VAL A 49 -4.48 6.78 -1.68
C VAL A 49 -5.11 8.15 -1.45
N GLU A 50 -5.31 8.95 -2.50
CA GLU A 50 -5.87 10.31 -2.41
C GLU A 50 -7.14 10.37 -1.55
N SER A 51 -8.08 9.45 -1.81
CA SER A 51 -9.37 9.38 -1.11
C SER A 51 -9.26 8.87 0.34
N LEU A 52 -8.11 8.31 0.72
CA LEU A 52 -7.84 7.78 2.05
C LEU A 52 -7.22 8.83 2.97
N ILE A 53 -6.62 9.90 2.42
CA ILE A 53 -5.91 10.93 3.19
C ILE A 53 -6.82 11.52 4.29
N PRO A 54 -8.06 11.97 4.02
CA PRO A 54 -8.88 12.57 5.08
C PRO A 54 -9.23 11.59 6.20
N LEU A 55 -9.43 10.32 5.87
CA LEU A 55 -9.71 9.27 6.86
C LEU A 55 -8.47 8.96 7.70
N GLN A 56 -7.29 8.93 7.07
CA GLN A 56 -6.02 8.71 7.75
C GLN A 56 -5.67 9.88 8.69
N ASP A 57 -5.91 11.12 8.26
CA ASP A 57 -5.66 12.32 9.07
C ASP A 57 -6.58 12.36 10.30
N GLU A 58 -7.87 12.04 10.13
CA GLU A 58 -8.81 11.92 11.25
C GLU A 58 -8.39 10.78 12.20
N LEU A 59 -8.00 9.61 11.68
CA LEU A 59 -7.51 8.50 12.49
C LEU A 59 -6.26 8.90 13.29
N ASN A 60 -5.28 9.55 12.66
CA ASN A 60 -4.06 10.03 13.30
C ASN A 60 -4.37 11.04 14.40
N THR A 61 -5.31 11.95 14.15
CA THR A 61 -5.77 12.94 15.11
C THR A 61 -6.36 12.26 16.35
N ARG A 62 -7.30 11.32 16.17
CA ARG A 62 -7.95 10.62 17.29
C ARG A 62 -6.99 9.75 18.10
N LEU A 63 -6.04 9.09 17.43
CA LEU A 63 -5.00 8.33 18.13
C LEU A 63 -4.05 9.24 18.92
N SER A 64 -3.75 10.43 18.41
CA SER A 64 -2.94 11.45 19.12
C SER A 64 -3.69 12.03 20.33
N ASP A 65 -4.99 12.31 20.17
CA ASP A 65 -5.86 12.73 21.27
C ASP A 65 -5.88 11.66 22.37
N ARG A 66 -6.09 10.39 21.98
CA ARG A 66 -6.03 9.24 22.90
C ARG A 66 -4.70 9.14 23.63
N ALA A 67 -3.58 9.25 22.92
CA ALA A 67 -2.25 9.20 23.53
C ALA A 67 -2.04 10.32 24.56
N SER A 68 -2.52 11.53 24.24
CA SER A 68 -2.51 12.66 25.14
C SER A 68 -3.37 12.38 26.39
N ARG A 69 -4.58 11.83 26.22
CA ARG A 69 -5.45 11.45 27.34
C ARG A 69 -4.82 10.37 28.24
N ILE A 70 -4.20 9.34 27.67
CA ILE A 70 -3.47 8.30 28.41
C ILE A 70 -2.33 8.92 29.23
N THR A 71 -1.60 9.87 28.64
CA THR A 71 -0.53 10.59 29.34
C THR A 71 -1.09 11.37 30.53
N PHE A 72 -2.15 12.15 30.35
CA PHE A 72 -2.81 12.85 31.45
C PHE A 72 -3.39 11.89 32.51
N GLN A 73 -3.81 10.70 32.12
CA GLN A 73 -4.27 9.68 33.08
C GLN A 73 -3.13 9.16 33.97
N ALA A 74 -1.92 9.04 33.42
CA ALA A 74 -0.73 8.65 34.17
C ALA A 74 -0.34 9.72 35.21
N PHE A 75 -0.60 11.00 34.91
CA PHE A 75 -0.39 12.12 35.82
C PHE A 75 -1.68 12.45 36.60
N LYS A 76 -1.91 11.71 37.69
CA LYS A 76 -3.04 11.95 38.60
C LYS A 76 -2.97 13.37 39.17
N MET A 77 -4.03 14.15 39.01
CA MET A 77 -4.19 15.43 39.68
C MET A 77 -5.03 15.24 40.94
N TYR A 78 -4.65 15.94 42.00
CA TYR A 78 -5.29 15.83 43.31
C TYR A 78 -5.72 17.22 43.77
N LEU A 79 -6.98 17.35 44.16
CA LEU A 79 -7.54 18.51 44.82
C LEU A 79 -7.56 18.21 46.31
N ALA A 80 -6.67 18.86 47.06
CA ALA A 80 -6.66 18.79 48.52
C ALA A 80 -7.37 20.01 49.11
N LYS A 81 -8.39 19.77 49.93
CA LYS A 81 -9.12 20.81 50.67
C LYS A 81 -8.84 20.63 52.16
N GLY A 82 -8.55 21.73 52.86
CA GLY A 82 -8.39 21.70 54.32
C GLY A 82 -7.13 20.98 54.85
N ILE A 83 -6.11 20.79 54.01
CA ILE A 83 -4.83 20.16 54.38
C ILE A 83 -3.70 21.17 54.19
N GLU A 84 -2.90 21.38 55.24
CA GLU A 84 -1.74 22.28 55.19
C GLU A 84 -0.47 21.57 54.67
N GLY A 85 0.35 22.31 53.92
CA GLY A 85 1.67 21.84 53.47
C GLY A 85 1.64 20.73 52.42
N VAL A 86 0.56 20.64 51.64
CA VAL A 86 0.40 19.66 50.56
C VAL A 86 1.51 19.79 49.52
N GLU A 87 1.94 21.02 49.19
CA GLU A 87 3.01 21.24 48.21
C GLU A 87 4.36 20.63 48.60
N LYS A 88 4.60 20.38 49.90
CA LYS A 88 5.86 19.80 50.41
C LYS A 88 5.78 18.28 50.59
N ARG A 89 4.61 17.67 50.36
CA ARG A 89 4.36 16.25 50.63
C ARG A 89 3.82 15.61 49.35
N ALA A 90 4.71 15.10 48.51
CA ALA A 90 4.28 14.33 47.34
C ALA A 90 3.54 13.05 47.77
N VAL A 91 2.50 12.68 47.02
CA VAL A 91 1.80 11.39 47.15
C VAL A 91 2.74 10.27 46.71
N SER A 92 2.96 9.28 47.56
CA SER A 92 3.82 8.12 47.29
C SER A 92 3.28 6.87 47.98
N PRO A 93 3.59 5.65 47.47
CA PRO A 93 3.20 4.42 48.14
C PRO A 93 3.61 4.40 49.61
N GLY A 94 2.70 3.97 50.49
CA GLY A 94 2.93 3.88 51.94
C GLY A 94 2.88 5.20 52.72
N ARG A 95 2.62 6.34 52.08
CA ARG A 95 2.55 7.64 52.77
C ARG A 95 1.18 7.90 53.39
N MET A 96 1.16 8.19 54.69
CA MET A 96 -0.05 8.60 55.41
C MET A 96 -0.13 10.12 55.55
N TRP A 97 -1.33 10.66 55.38
CA TRP A 97 -1.66 12.07 55.59
C TRP A 97 -2.56 12.19 56.82
N CYS A 98 -2.22 13.10 57.72
CA CYS A 98 -2.96 13.35 58.94
C CYS A 98 -3.25 14.85 59.05
N THR A 99 -4.46 15.18 59.50
CA THR A 99 -4.91 16.55 59.72
C THR A 99 -5.96 16.52 60.84
N ASP A 100 -6.02 17.59 61.62
CA ASP A 100 -6.99 17.75 62.70
C ASP A 100 -8.31 18.37 62.19
N ASN A 101 -8.35 18.77 60.91
CA ASN A 101 -9.53 19.33 60.27
C ASN A 101 -10.49 18.22 59.80
N THR A 102 -11.68 18.17 60.39
CA THR A 102 -12.72 17.16 60.07
C THR A 102 -13.31 17.32 58.66
N GLU A 103 -13.22 18.51 58.07
CA GLU A 103 -13.72 18.81 56.71
C GLU A 103 -12.65 18.59 55.63
N ALA A 104 -11.48 18.05 55.98
CA ALA A 104 -10.40 17.85 55.02
C ALA A 104 -10.68 16.69 54.06
N SER A 105 -10.46 16.92 52.76
CA SER A 105 -10.62 15.89 51.72
C SER A 105 -9.50 15.95 50.68
N ILE A 106 -9.20 14.80 50.10
CA ILE A 106 -8.37 14.70 48.89
C ILE A 106 -9.22 14.02 47.83
N GLU A 107 -9.51 14.74 46.75
CA GLU A 107 -10.25 14.22 45.60
C GLU A 107 -9.30 14.11 44.42
N GLN A 108 -9.29 12.97 43.74
CA GLN A 108 -8.63 12.88 42.44
C GLN A 108 -9.56 13.47 41.39
N PHE A 109 -9.03 14.35 40.55
CA PHE A 109 -9.75 14.87 39.40
C PHE A 109 -8.87 14.81 38.15
N GLY A 110 -9.49 14.73 36.98
CA GLY A 110 -8.76 14.40 35.76
C GLY A 110 -8.35 12.93 35.68
N GLY A 111 -8.37 12.42 34.46
CA GLY A 111 -8.37 10.99 34.15
C GLY A 111 -9.76 10.59 33.68
N ASP A 112 -9.83 10.07 32.46
CA ASP A 112 -11.10 9.76 31.83
C ASP A 112 -11.69 8.45 32.39
N SER A 113 -13.01 8.49 32.54
CA SER A 113 -13.93 7.38 32.32
C SER A 113 -13.59 6.62 31.03
N SER A 114 -14.06 5.38 30.88
CA SER A 114 -14.00 4.74 29.56
C SER A 114 -14.66 5.65 28.51
N SER A 115 -14.02 5.81 27.35
CA SER A 115 -14.55 6.60 26.22
C SER A 115 -14.98 5.65 25.10
N PRO A 116 -16.08 4.90 25.28
CA PRO A 116 -16.52 3.90 24.30
C PRO A 116 -16.89 4.53 22.95
N SER A 117 -17.34 5.79 22.94
CA SER A 117 -17.62 6.53 21.70
C SER A 117 -16.37 6.76 20.85
N GLU A 118 -15.22 7.05 21.48
CA GLU A 118 -13.96 7.22 20.76
C GLU A 118 -13.47 5.90 20.16
N GLU A 119 -13.60 4.79 20.91
CA GLU A 119 -13.28 3.45 20.39
C GLU A 119 -14.19 3.06 19.22
N SER A 120 -15.49 3.36 19.30
CA SER A 120 -16.44 3.15 18.20
C SER A 120 -16.03 3.97 16.99
N HIS A 121 -15.78 5.27 17.17
CA HIS A 121 -15.39 6.17 16.08
C HIS A 121 -14.08 5.73 15.39
N ILE A 122 -13.05 5.36 16.15
CA ILE A 122 -11.81 4.83 15.59
C ILE A 122 -12.05 3.53 14.81
N SER A 123 -12.95 2.67 15.30
CA SER A 123 -13.31 1.43 14.61
C SER A 123 -14.08 1.71 13.31
N GLU A 124 -15.01 2.66 13.33
CA GLU A 124 -15.78 3.10 12.15
C GLU A 124 -14.86 3.71 11.08
N ILE A 125 -13.88 4.53 11.47
CA ILE A 125 -12.89 5.10 10.53
C ILE A 125 -12.04 3.99 9.89
N ARG A 126 -11.60 3.01 10.68
CA ARG A 126 -10.84 1.86 10.14
C ARG A 126 -11.68 1.05 9.16
N GLU A 127 -12.94 0.80 9.48
CA GLU A 127 -13.85 0.11 8.57
C GLU A 127 -14.09 0.91 7.28
N ALA A 128 -14.20 2.24 7.38
CA ALA A 128 -14.31 3.12 6.23
C ALA A 128 -13.03 3.10 5.36
N LEU A 129 -11.85 3.05 5.97
CA LEU A 129 -10.56 2.88 5.28
C LEU A 129 -10.49 1.55 4.53
N ASP A 130 -10.89 0.44 5.16
CA ASP A 130 -10.90 -0.88 4.51
C ASP A 130 -11.84 -0.90 3.30
N LYS A 131 -13.06 -0.35 3.45
CA LYS A 131 -14.05 -0.26 2.37
C LYS A 131 -13.60 0.65 1.23
N SER A 132 -13.05 1.82 1.54
CA SER A 132 -12.61 2.82 0.56
C SER A 132 -11.34 2.36 -0.19
N SER A 133 -10.40 1.76 0.54
CA SER A 133 -9.15 1.27 -0.04
C SER A 133 -9.35 0.02 -0.90
N GLY A 134 -10.41 -0.76 -0.67
CA GLY A 134 -10.60 -2.07 -1.29
C GLY A 134 -9.56 -3.11 -0.85
N VAL A 135 -8.78 -2.79 0.18
CA VAL A 135 -7.82 -3.68 0.83
C VAL A 135 -8.52 -4.31 2.02
N THR A 136 -8.60 -5.64 2.04
CA THR A 136 -9.27 -6.31 3.16
C THR A 136 -8.30 -6.57 4.31
N PRO A 137 -8.80 -6.60 5.58
CA PRO A 137 -7.97 -6.86 6.76
C PRO A 137 -7.15 -8.15 6.69
N VAL A 138 -7.67 -9.16 5.96
CA VAL A 138 -6.99 -10.42 5.68
C VAL A 138 -5.69 -10.19 4.92
N ALA A 139 -5.70 -9.33 3.90
CA ALA A 139 -4.50 -8.99 3.13
C ALA A 139 -3.53 -8.10 3.92
N ALA A 140 -4.03 -7.31 4.87
CA ALA A 140 -3.22 -6.51 5.79
C ALA A 140 -2.60 -7.33 6.95
N GLY A 141 -2.79 -8.66 6.98
CA GLY A 141 -2.22 -9.54 8.01
C GLY A 141 -2.95 -9.49 9.35
N VAL A 142 -4.14 -8.87 9.42
CA VAL A 142 -4.94 -8.71 10.66
C VAL A 142 -5.84 -9.93 10.90
N LEU A 143 -5.29 -11.13 10.76
CA LEU A 143 -6.00 -12.37 11.10
C LEU A 143 -5.72 -12.73 12.56
N LYS A 144 -6.51 -12.17 13.49
CA LYS A 144 -6.72 -12.78 14.80
C LYS A 144 -7.76 -13.92 14.63
N GLU A 145 -7.29 -15.16 14.76
CA GLU A 145 -8.07 -16.36 15.14
C GLU A 145 -8.96 -17.11 14.12
N LYS A 146 -9.14 -16.70 12.86
CA LYS A 146 -10.08 -17.40 11.93
C LYS A 146 -9.44 -18.14 10.73
N ILE A 147 -8.21 -18.65 10.86
CA ILE A 147 -7.54 -19.40 9.78
C ILE A 147 -8.17 -20.79 9.55
N GLY A 148 -8.81 -21.38 10.57
CA GLY A 148 -9.33 -22.76 10.50
C GLY A 148 -10.54 -22.98 9.59
N ASN A 149 -11.35 -21.96 9.30
CA ASN A 149 -12.62 -22.09 8.55
C ASN A 149 -12.69 -21.27 7.24
N LEU A 150 -11.67 -20.50 6.89
CA LEU A 150 -11.55 -19.76 5.62
C LEU A 150 -10.77 -20.59 4.57
N THR A 151 -10.93 -21.91 4.62
CA THR A 151 -10.06 -22.90 3.94
C THR A 151 -10.42 -23.19 2.49
N SER A 152 -11.42 -22.53 1.89
CA SER A 152 -11.71 -22.68 0.46
C SER A 152 -11.12 -21.52 -0.35
N ALA A 153 -10.51 -21.84 -1.50
CA ALA A 153 -10.01 -20.84 -2.44
C ALA A 153 -11.10 -19.86 -2.90
N VAL A 154 -12.36 -20.30 -2.90
CA VAL A 154 -13.54 -19.48 -3.20
C VAL A 154 -13.80 -18.45 -2.09
N ALA A 155 -13.77 -18.86 -0.82
CA ALA A 155 -13.94 -17.92 0.30
C ALA A 155 -12.81 -16.88 0.32
N LEU A 156 -11.57 -17.30 0.09
CA LEU A 156 -10.44 -16.38 -0.03
C LEU A 156 -10.64 -15.39 -1.21
N ARG A 157 -11.06 -15.88 -2.38
CA ARG A 157 -11.36 -15.04 -3.55
C ARG A 157 -12.47 -14.02 -3.25
N MET A 158 -13.54 -14.42 -2.57
CA MET A 158 -14.61 -13.51 -2.15
C MET A 158 -14.09 -12.43 -1.20
N THR A 159 -13.25 -12.80 -0.22
CA THR A 159 -12.63 -11.82 0.70
C THR A 159 -11.63 -10.89 0.03
N LEU A 160 -11.06 -11.26 -1.12
CA LEU A 160 -10.08 -10.45 -1.84
C LEU A 160 -10.66 -9.80 -3.10
N MET A 161 -11.97 -9.87 -3.34
CA MET A 161 -12.58 -9.44 -4.60
C MET A 161 -12.25 -7.98 -4.95
N GLY A 162 -12.28 -7.07 -3.96
CA GLY A 162 -11.91 -5.67 -4.15
C GLY A 162 -10.44 -5.50 -4.56
N MET A 163 -9.54 -6.23 -3.91
CA MET A 163 -8.10 -6.22 -4.21
C MET A 163 -7.80 -6.81 -5.58
N LEU A 164 -8.39 -7.97 -5.92
CA LEU A 164 -8.24 -8.60 -7.23
C LEU A 164 -8.73 -7.68 -8.35
N ALA A 165 -9.87 -7.02 -8.17
CA ALA A 165 -10.38 -6.06 -9.14
C ALA A 165 -9.47 -4.82 -9.30
N LYS A 166 -8.73 -4.41 -8.26
CA LYS A 166 -7.70 -3.38 -8.38
C LYS A 166 -6.47 -3.91 -9.11
N THR A 167 -5.99 -5.09 -8.75
CA THR A 167 -4.84 -5.75 -9.40
C THR A 167 -5.07 -5.92 -10.90
N GLU A 168 -6.24 -6.39 -11.33
CA GLU A 168 -6.58 -6.52 -12.75
C GLU A 168 -6.56 -5.18 -13.50
N ARG A 169 -7.06 -4.10 -12.88
CA ARG A 169 -6.94 -2.76 -13.45
C ARG A 169 -5.49 -2.31 -13.60
N LYS A 170 -4.63 -2.67 -12.64
CA LYS A 170 -3.18 -2.39 -12.72
C LYS A 170 -2.51 -3.21 -13.81
N HIS A 171 -2.84 -4.49 -13.93
CA HIS A 171 -2.31 -5.37 -14.98
C HIS A 171 -2.54 -4.79 -16.37
N TYR A 172 -3.69 -4.15 -16.61
CA TYR A 172 -3.93 -3.49 -17.89
C TYR A 172 -2.96 -2.31 -18.14
N ALA A 173 -2.90 -1.34 -17.23
CA ALA A 173 -2.08 -0.14 -17.40
C ALA A 173 -0.57 -0.47 -17.38
N TYR A 174 -0.12 -1.26 -16.39
CA TYR A 174 1.27 -1.68 -16.27
C TYR A 174 1.65 -2.67 -17.34
N GLY A 175 0.75 -3.54 -17.78
CA GLY A 175 1.01 -4.48 -18.87
C GLY A 175 1.38 -3.75 -20.15
N GLN A 176 0.63 -2.71 -20.51
CA GLN A 176 0.96 -1.87 -21.66
C GLN A 176 2.30 -1.14 -21.48
N GLY A 177 2.52 -0.52 -20.31
CA GLY A 177 3.79 0.15 -20.02
C GLY A 177 5.00 -0.79 -20.05
N LEU A 178 4.87 -2.01 -19.53
CA LEU A 178 5.94 -3.01 -19.56
C LEU A 178 6.27 -3.46 -20.99
N LYS A 179 5.26 -3.56 -21.87
CA LYS A 179 5.49 -3.82 -23.31
C LYS A 179 6.27 -2.68 -23.95
N GLU A 180 5.91 -1.44 -23.64
CA GLU A 180 6.59 -0.25 -24.14
C GLU A 180 8.04 -0.15 -23.62
N ILE A 181 8.28 -0.49 -22.36
CA ILE A 181 9.62 -0.58 -21.78
C ILE A 181 10.44 -1.64 -22.52
N ALA A 182 9.89 -2.85 -22.72
CA ALA A 182 10.61 -3.91 -23.43
C ALA A 182 10.94 -3.49 -24.88
N ALA A 183 10.00 -2.86 -25.59
CA ALA A 183 10.23 -2.33 -26.93
C ALA A 183 11.28 -1.21 -26.94
N MET A 184 11.28 -0.34 -25.93
CA MET A 184 12.28 0.73 -25.76
C MET A 184 13.67 0.16 -25.49
N VAL A 185 13.79 -0.87 -24.65
CA VAL A 185 15.07 -1.56 -24.41
C VAL A 185 15.63 -2.12 -25.71
N MET A 186 14.81 -2.83 -26.50
CA MET A 186 15.25 -3.36 -27.80
C MET A 186 15.65 -2.26 -28.77
N HIS A 187 14.95 -1.12 -28.74
CA HIS A 187 15.32 0.04 -29.54
C HIS A 187 16.69 0.60 -29.16
N VAL A 188 16.97 0.74 -27.86
CA VAL A 188 18.27 1.22 -27.38
C VAL A 188 19.38 0.25 -27.77
N LEU A 189 19.16 -1.07 -27.66
CA LEU A 189 20.14 -2.07 -28.07
C LEU A 189 20.45 -2.03 -29.57
N ASP A 190 19.45 -1.76 -30.40
CA ASP A 190 19.60 -1.59 -31.85
C ASP A 190 20.32 -0.28 -32.22
N ALA A 191 19.94 0.82 -31.57
CA ALA A 191 20.57 2.13 -31.74
C ALA A 191 22.05 2.11 -31.35
N THR A 192 22.40 1.38 -30.30
CA THR A 192 23.77 1.19 -29.80
C THR A 192 24.55 0.09 -30.53
N LYS A 193 23.96 -0.57 -31.53
CA LYS A 193 24.58 -1.65 -32.32
C LYS A 193 24.97 -2.89 -31.51
N ILE A 194 24.39 -3.08 -30.34
CA ILE A 194 24.59 -4.26 -29.49
C ILE A 194 23.74 -5.42 -30.01
N TYR A 195 22.46 -5.17 -30.33
CA TYR A 195 21.54 -6.17 -30.84
C TYR A 195 20.65 -5.57 -31.92
N PRO A 196 20.90 -5.87 -33.21
CA PRO A 196 20.06 -5.40 -34.30
C PRO A 196 18.63 -5.93 -34.17
N SER A 197 17.63 -5.05 -34.24
CA SER A 197 16.22 -5.45 -34.23
C SER A 197 15.39 -4.49 -35.06
N LYS A 198 14.39 -5.00 -35.77
CA LYS A 198 13.44 -4.14 -36.51
C LYS A 198 12.30 -3.70 -35.59
N LYS A 199 11.64 -2.60 -35.93
CA LYS A 199 10.52 -2.08 -35.13
C LYS A 199 9.37 -3.08 -35.05
N GLU A 200 9.13 -3.82 -36.13
CA GLU A 200 8.05 -4.81 -36.24
C GLU A 200 8.30 -6.06 -35.38
N GLU A 201 9.55 -6.30 -34.98
CA GLU A 201 9.96 -7.45 -34.16
C GLU A 201 9.83 -7.16 -32.65
N ARG A 202 9.63 -5.89 -32.27
CA ARG A 202 9.59 -5.43 -30.86
C ARG A 202 8.18 -5.55 -30.27
N VAL A 203 7.53 -6.69 -30.50
CA VAL A 203 6.18 -6.98 -30.00
C VAL A 203 6.31 -7.91 -28.80
N PHE A 204 5.78 -7.44 -27.66
CA PHE A 204 5.90 -8.15 -26.39
C PHE A 204 4.53 -8.47 -25.81
N ASP A 205 4.48 -9.60 -25.12
CA ASP A 205 3.38 -9.99 -24.25
C ASP A 205 3.88 -10.00 -22.81
N VAL A 206 3.04 -9.48 -21.91
CA VAL A 206 3.30 -9.46 -20.49
C VAL A 206 2.32 -10.42 -19.84
N ILE A 207 2.84 -11.40 -19.13
CA ILE A 207 2.04 -12.43 -18.46
C ILE A 207 2.10 -12.13 -16.97
N PHE A 208 0.94 -11.83 -16.40
CA PHE A 208 0.79 -11.68 -14.96
C PHE A 208 0.33 -13.02 -14.37
N PRO A 209 1.07 -13.61 -13.42
CA PRO A 209 0.62 -14.82 -12.75
C PRO A 209 -0.60 -14.51 -11.86
N SER A 210 -1.43 -15.53 -11.64
CA SER A 210 -2.54 -15.43 -10.71
C SER A 210 -2.04 -15.11 -9.29
N ALA A 211 -2.68 -14.15 -8.65
CA ALA A 211 -2.32 -13.69 -7.30
C ALA A 211 -2.82 -14.63 -6.18
N LEU A 212 -3.69 -15.59 -6.50
CA LEU A 212 -4.23 -16.52 -5.50
C LEU A 212 -3.39 -17.80 -5.43
N PRO A 213 -3.26 -18.42 -4.25
CA PRO A 213 -2.73 -19.77 -4.13
C PRO A 213 -3.69 -20.72 -4.85
N GLU A 214 -3.27 -21.21 -6.01
CA GLU A 214 -4.06 -22.11 -6.82
C GLU A 214 -3.78 -23.56 -6.43
N ASN A 215 -4.85 -24.35 -6.35
CA ASN A 215 -4.70 -25.79 -6.22
C ASN A 215 -4.22 -26.33 -7.57
N MET A 216 -2.97 -26.82 -7.61
CA MET A 216 -2.36 -27.37 -8.83
C MET A 216 -3.24 -28.45 -9.49
N LEU A 217 -3.99 -29.20 -8.68
CA LEU A 217 -4.87 -30.27 -9.16
C LEU A 217 -6.09 -29.72 -9.91
N GLU A 218 -6.69 -28.62 -9.42
CA GLU A 218 -7.75 -27.90 -10.15
C GLU A 218 -7.22 -27.31 -11.45
N LYS A 219 -6.02 -26.71 -11.41
CA LYS A 219 -5.38 -26.09 -12.58
C LYS A 219 -5.08 -27.11 -13.70
N LEU A 220 -4.61 -28.30 -13.33
CA LEU A 220 -4.39 -29.40 -14.28
C LEU A 220 -5.70 -29.96 -14.85
N ASN A 221 -6.77 -30.01 -14.05
CA ASN A 221 -8.08 -30.43 -14.53
C ASN A 221 -8.70 -29.40 -15.50
N GLU A 222 -8.57 -28.10 -15.21
CA GLU A 222 -8.99 -27.03 -16.11
C GLU A 222 -8.21 -27.09 -17.45
N ALA A 223 -6.89 -27.31 -17.38
CA ALA A 223 -6.06 -27.46 -18.57
C ALA A 223 -6.48 -28.66 -19.44
N LYS A 224 -6.86 -29.80 -18.83
CA LYS A 224 -7.41 -30.95 -19.56
C LYS A 224 -8.75 -30.61 -20.24
N LEU A 225 -9.67 -29.95 -19.53
CA LEU A 225 -10.95 -29.51 -20.08
C LEU A 225 -10.78 -28.53 -21.26
N LYS A 226 -9.82 -27.59 -21.17
CA LYS A 226 -9.49 -26.67 -22.26
C LYS A 226 -8.98 -27.41 -23.50
N GLN A 227 -8.15 -28.45 -23.33
CA GLN A 227 -7.72 -29.29 -24.45
C GLN A 227 -8.88 -30.07 -25.08
N GLU A 228 -9.81 -30.58 -24.27
CA GLU A 228 -11.01 -31.30 -24.76
C GLU A 228 -11.94 -30.38 -25.57
N ILE A 229 -12.04 -29.09 -25.21
CA ILE A 229 -12.86 -28.09 -25.92
C ILE A 229 -12.12 -27.52 -27.16
N GLY A 230 -10.87 -27.92 -27.40
CA GLY A 230 -10.12 -27.58 -28.61
C GLY A 230 -9.24 -26.33 -28.50
N VAL A 231 -8.94 -25.85 -27.28
CA VAL A 231 -7.96 -24.76 -27.08
C VAL A 231 -6.56 -25.25 -27.49
N PRO A 232 -5.78 -24.47 -28.26
CA PRO A 232 -4.43 -24.85 -28.68
C PRO A 232 -3.54 -25.24 -27.50
N LYS A 233 -2.84 -26.36 -27.63
CA LYS A 233 -1.95 -26.90 -26.58
C LYS A 233 -0.87 -25.89 -26.16
N GLU A 234 -0.37 -25.12 -27.10
CA GLU A 234 0.63 -24.08 -26.86
C GLU A 234 0.11 -23.00 -25.90
N GLN A 235 -1.12 -22.55 -26.11
CA GLN A 235 -1.77 -21.57 -25.25
C GLN A 235 -1.98 -22.14 -23.83
N VAL A 236 -2.42 -23.40 -23.72
CA VAL A 236 -2.62 -24.06 -22.41
C VAL A 236 -1.31 -24.21 -21.65
N LEU A 237 -0.21 -24.57 -22.33
CA LEU A 237 1.12 -24.70 -21.71
C LEU A 237 1.67 -23.34 -21.27
N ARG A 238 1.47 -22.30 -22.09
CA ARG A 238 1.86 -20.92 -21.78
C ARG A 238 1.11 -20.38 -20.57
N GLU A 239 -0.20 -20.63 -20.46
CA GLU A 239 -1.03 -20.26 -19.29
C GLU A 239 -0.59 -21.00 -18.01
N LEU A 240 -0.07 -22.22 -18.13
CA LEU A 240 0.48 -22.98 -17.01
C LEU A 240 1.92 -22.57 -16.63
N GLY A 241 2.56 -21.70 -17.41
CA GLY A 241 3.94 -21.28 -17.19
C GLY A 241 5.00 -22.31 -17.62
N TYR A 242 4.63 -23.28 -18.46
CA TYR A 242 5.58 -24.21 -19.07
C TYR A 242 6.11 -23.64 -20.38
N GLU A 243 7.43 -23.66 -20.54
CA GLU A 243 8.07 -23.36 -21.82
C GLU A 243 7.83 -24.49 -22.82
N ILE A 244 7.39 -24.13 -24.02
CA ILE A 244 7.33 -25.05 -25.15
C ILE A 244 8.76 -25.11 -25.69
N LYS A 245 9.46 -26.23 -25.47
CA LYS A 245 10.69 -26.49 -26.22
C LYS A 245 10.28 -26.80 -27.66
N GLU A 246 10.81 -26.01 -28.60
CA GLU A 246 10.83 -26.33 -30.03
C GLU A 246 11.51 -27.68 -30.29
#